data_AF-A0A1B6K6C5-F1
#
_entry.id   AF-A0A1B6K6C5-F1
#
_cell.length_a   1.000
_cell.length_b   1.000
_cell.length_c   1.000
_cell.angle_alpha   90.00
_cell.angle_beta   90.00
_cell.angle_gamma   90.00
#
_symmetry.space_group_name_H-M   'P 1'
#
loop_
_entity.id
_entity.type
_entity.pdbx_description
1 polymer ?
#
loop_
_entity_poly.entity_id
_entity_poly.type
_entity_poly.pdbx_seq_one_letter_code
_entity_poly.pdbx_strand_id
1 'polypeptide(L)'
;RKNFQRQVSVRIGERANYVNSPHVICMVGLPARGKTYIATKLSRYLNWIGINTKVFNLGEYRRHATTAYKSHEFFRQDNEEAMAIRTQCARNALNDVCTWL
;
A
#
# COMPACT_ATOMS: atom_id res chain seq x y z
N ARG A 1 -33.38 -12.03 8.44
CA ARG A 1 -34.05 -11.73 7.15
C ARG A 1 -33.37 -10.49 6.56
N LYS A 2 -33.01 -10.57 5.28
CA LYS A 2 -32.14 -9.66 4.50
C LYS A 2 -32.68 -8.23 4.43
N ASN A 3 -31.77 -7.28 4.13
CA ASN A 3 -31.93 -6.12 3.21
C ASN A 3 -30.62 -5.29 3.25
N PHE A 4 -29.52 -5.72 2.62
CA PHE A 4 -29.08 -5.35 1.27
C PHE A 4 -29.77 -4.14 0.62
N GLN A 5 -29.19 -2.96 0.76
CA GLN A 5 -29.24 -1.91 -0.25
C GLN A 5 -27.84 -1.30 -0.41
N ARG A 6 -27.12 -1.77 -1.44
CA ARG A 6 -26.08 -0.98 -2.10
C ARG A 6 -26.80 0.08 -2.94
N GLN A 7 -26.67 1.36 -2.58
CA GLN A 7 -26.92 2.45 -3.52
C GLN A 7 -25.60 3.13 -3.82
N VAL A 8 -25.08 2.87 -5.02
CA VAL A 8 -24.01 3.68 -5.62
C VAL A 8 -24.69 4.58 -6.63
N SER A 9 -25.13 5.76 -6.18
CA SER A 9 -25.65 6.81 -7.05
C SER A 9 -24.50 7.74 -7.42
N VAL A 10 -23.83 7.47 -8.55
CA VAL A 10 -22.84 8.40 -9.10
C VAL A 10 -23.59 9.64 -9.60
N ARG A 11 -23.48 10.76 -8.86
CA ARG A 11 -24.08 12.03 -9.24
C ARG A 11 -23.00 12.90 -9.87
N ILE A 12 -23.30 13.46 -11.04
CA ILE A 12 -22.42 14.25 -11.93
C ILE A 12 -21.80 15.52 -11.27
N GLY A 13 -22.01 15.75 -9.97
CA GLY A 13 -21.30 16.74 -9.15
C GLY A 13 -20.11 16.20 -8.32
N GLU A 14 -19.79 14.90 -8.37
CA GLU A 14 -18.77 14.26 -7.50
C GLU A 14 -17.31 14.68 -7.75
N ARG A 15 -16.98 15.26 -8.92
CA ARG A 15 -15.58 15.56 -9.28
C ARG A 15 -14.91 16.59 -8.37
N ALA A 16 -15.67 17.52 -7.79
CA ALA A 16 -15.11 18.59 -6.96
C ALA A 16 -14.72 18.13 -5.54
N ASN A 17 -15.20 16.98 -5.07
CA ASN A 17 -14.90 16.47 -3.72
C ASN A 17 -13.73 15.49 -3.70
N TYR A 18 -13.34 14.90 -4.83
CA TYR A 18 -12.22 13.94 -4.90
C TYR A 18 -10.87 14.58 -4.57
N VAL A 19 -10.68 15.86 -4.92
CA VAL A 19 -9.42 16.60 -4.72
C VAL A 19 -9.09 16.88 -3.25
N ASN A 20 -10.09 16.80 -2.36
CA ASN A 20 -9.91 17.00 -0.91
C ASN A 20 -9.86 15.68 -0.13
N SER A 21 -10.03 14.53 -0.80
CA SER A 21 -9.89 13.23 -0.15
C SER A 21 -8.43 12.78 -0.23
N PRO A 22 -7.83 12.28 0.87
CA PRO A 22 -6.52 11.65 0.81
C PRO A 22 -6.49 10.51 -0.23
N HIS A 23 -5.35 10.33 -0.90
CA HIS A 23 -5.16 9.35 -1.96
C HIS A 23 -4.07 8.33 -1.63
N VAL A 24 -4.30 7.08 -1.99
CA VAL A 24 -3.33 5.98 -1.85
C VAL A 24 -2.94 5.48 -3.24
N ILE A 25 -1.64 5.48 -3.53
CA ILE A 25 -1.10 4.96 -4.79
C ILE A 25 -0.44 3.59 -4.55
N CYS A 26 -1.09 2.52 -4.99
CA CYS A 26 -0.61 1.15 -4.82
C CYS A 26 0.30 0.72 -5.98
N MET A 27 1.58 0.46 -5.70
CA MET A 27 2.52 -0.08 -6.69
C MET A 27 2.33 -1.59 -6.86
N VAL A 28 2.21 -2.06 -8.10
CA VAL A 28 2.03 -3.49 -8.43
C VAL A 28 3.12 -3.98 -9.39
N GLY A 29 3.41 -5.30 -9.36
CA GLY A 29 4.32 -5.95 -10.30
C GLY A 29 5.42 -6.79 -9.65
N LEU A 30 6.05 -7.65 -10.46
CA LEU A 30 7.08 -8.60 -10.05
C LEU A 30 8.30 -7.93 -9.38
N PRO A 31 9.08 -8.66 -8.57
CA PRO A 31 10.34 -8.16 -8.01
C PRO A 31 11.27 -7.55 -9.07
N ALA A 32 12.12 -6.59 -8.66
CA ALA A 32 13.07 -5.89 -9.53
C ALA A 32 12.49 -5.06 -10.70
N ARG A 33 11.16 -4.82 -10.76
CA ARG A 33 10.52 -4.00 -11.81
C ARG A 33 10.43 -2.50 -11.50
N GLY A 34 11.41 -1.93 -10.80
CA GLY A 34 11.48 -0.48 -10.58
C GLY A 34 10.39 0.15 -9.68
N LYS A 35 9.50 -0.63 -9.06
CA LYS A 35 8.41 -0.12 -8.19
C LYS A 35 8.88 0.87 -7.12
N THR A 36 9.91 0.50 -6.34
CA THR A 36 10.46 1.38 -5.30
C THR A 36 11.11 2.63 -5.90
N TYR A 37 11.79 2.50 -7.03
CA TYR A 37 12.39 3.65 -7.72
C TYR A 37 11.33 4.66 -8.17
N ILE A 38 10.26 4.18 -8.80
CA ILE A 38 9.13 5.02 -9.24
C ILE A 38 8.44 5.67 -8.04
N ALA A 39 8.14 4.89 -6.98
CA ALA A 39 7.48 5.41 -5.77
C ALA A 39 8.29 6.54 -5.10
N THR A 40 9.61 6.36 -4.95
CA THR A 40 10.49 7.38 -4.37
C THR A 40 10.60 8.62 -5.25
N LYS A 41 10.74 8.46 -6.57
CA LYS A 41 10.78 9.61 -7.49
C LYS A 41 9.46 10.38 -7.50
N LEU A 42 8.34 9.67 -7.54
CA LEU A 42 7.01 10.26 -7.53
C LEU A 42 6.76 11.04 -6.23
N SER A 43 7.06 10.44 -5.07
CA SER A 43 6.93 11.14 -3.78
C SER A 43 7.81 12.38 -3.71
N ARG A 44 9.06 12.34 -4.18
CA ARG A 44 9.92 13.54 -4.24
C ARG A 44 9.33 14.64 -5.10
N TYR A 45 8.82 14.29 -6.29
CA TYR A 45 8.18 15.26 -7.18
C TYR A 45 6.92 15.86 -6.56
N LEU A 46 6.04 15.03 -5.99
CA LEU A 46 4.80 15.50 -5.35
C LEU A 46 5.09 16.42 -4.17
N ASN A 47 6.05 16.06 -3.31
CA ASN A 47 6.48 16.95 -2.22
C ASN A 47 7.11 18.25 -2.75
N TRP A 48 7.85 18.20 -3.85
CA TRP A 48 8.45 19.40 -4.47
C TRP A 48 7.40 20.39 -4.97
N ILE A 49 6.29 19.92 -5.54
CA ILE A 49 5.17 20.79 -5.95
C ILE A 49 4.20 21.13 -4.81
N GLY A 50 4.51 20.74 -3.57
CA GLY A 50 3.75 21.10 -2.37
C GLY A 50 2.68 20.09 -1.92
N ILE A 51 2.62 18.90 -2.52
CA ILE A 51 1.69 17.84 -2.11
C ILE A 51 2.39 16.92 -1.11
N ASN A 52 1.98 16.99 0.16
CA ASN A 52 2.51 16.13 1.22
C ASN A 52 2.32 14.65 0.87
N THR A 53 3.41 13.94 0.60
CA THR A 53 3.39 12.55 0.11
C THR A 53 4.42 11.70 0.83
N LYS A 54 3.99 10.55 1.39
CA LYS A 54 4.87 9.60 2.05
C LYS A 54 4.88 8.24 1.35
N VAL A 55 6.05 7.60 1.29
CA VAL A 55 6.21 6.24 0.75
C VAL A 55 6.20 5.24 1.90
N PHE A 56 5.38 4.19 1.76
CA PHE A 56 5.33 3.07 2.70
C PHE A 56 5.85 1.80 1.98
N ASN A 57 7.04 1.33 2.38
CA ASN A 57 7.72 0.22 1.71
C ASN A 57 7.54 -1.09 2.48
N LEU A 58 6.66 -1.98 2.02
CA LEU A 58 6.43 -3.30 2.66
C LEU A 58 7.71 -4.14 2.84
N GLY A 59 8.74 -3.92 2.01
CA GLY A 59 10.03 -4.58 2.17
C GLY A 59 10.75 -4.21 3.48
N GLU A 60 10.57 -2.98 3.98
CA GLU A 60 11.14 -2.51 5.25
C GLU A 60 10.40 -3.12 6.43
N TYR A 61 9.06 -3.10 6.42
CA TYR A 61 8.24 -3.78 7.42
C TYR A 61 8.63 -5.24 7.58
N ARG A 62 8.82 -5.94 6.46
CA ARG A 62 9.24 -7.34 6.47
C ARG A 62 10.66 -7.53 7.04
N ARG A 63 11.61 -6.64 6.69
CA ARG A 63 12.99 -6.72 7.23
C ARG A 63 13.03 -6.47 8.73
N HIS A 64 12.13 -5.66 9.27
CA HIS A 64 12.03 -5.44 10.71
C HIS A 64 11.30 -6.60 11.42
N ALA A 65 10.35 -7.25 10.74
CA ALA A 65 9.58 -8.34 11.31
C ALA A 65 10.34 -9.68 11.38
N THR A 66 11.35 -9.91 10.54
CA THR A 66 12.11 -11.18 10.55
C THR A 66 13.54 -11.04 10.04
N THR A 67 14.48 -11.71 10.70
CA THR A 67 15.87 -11.88 10.26
C THR A 67 16.03 -13.01 9.24
N ALA A 68 15.02 -13.88 9.09
CA ALA A 68 15.00 -15.02 8.16
C ALA A 68 14.78 -14.62 6.68
N TYR A 69 14.74 -13.31 6.39
CA TYR A 69 14.52 -12.74 5.05
C TYR A 69 15.54 -13.17 3.97
N LYS A 70 16.62 -13.87 4.35
CA LYS A 70 17.76 -14.16 3.47
C LYS A 70 17.53 -15.34 2.50
N SER A 71 16.53 -16.19 2.73
CA SER A 71 16.25 -17.36 1.88
C SER A 71 15.09 -17.12 0.91
N HIS A 72 15.19 -17.65 -0.31
CA HIS A 72 14.08 -17.67 -1.28
C HIS A 72 12.86 -18.45 -0.76
N GLU A 73 13.06 -19.38 0.17
CA GLU A 73 12.01 -20.18 0.80
C GLU A 73 10.93 -19.33 1.49
N PHE A 74 11.30 -18.14 1.97
CA PHE A 74 10.35 -17.19 2.56
C PHE A 74 9.27 -16.72 1.57
N PHE A 75 9.57 -16.74 0.27
CA PHE A 75 8.64 -16.26 -0.75
C PHE A 75 7.81 -17.34 -1.41
N ARG A 76 8.03 -18.61 -1.06
CA ARG A 76 7.24 -19.72 -1.59
C ARG A 76 5.80 -19.65 -1.09
N GLN A 77 4.87 -20.11 -1.91
CA GLN A 77 3.43 -20.06 -1.62
C GLN A 77 2.98 -21.16 -0.65
N ASP A 78 3.74 -22.26 -0.58
CA ASP A 78 3.52 -23.38 0.35
C ASP A 78 4.00 -23.10 1.77
N ASN A 79 4.74 -22.00 1.98
CA ASN A 79 5.21 -21.59 3.31
C ASN A 79 4.13 -20.73 4.01
N GLU A 80 3.23 -21.40 4.73
CA GLU A 80 2.12 -20.76 5.45
C GLU A 80 2.61 -19.73 6.49
N GLU A 81 3.71 -20.03 7.19
CA GLU A 81 4.31 -19.14 8.19
C GLU A 81 4.79 -17.83 7.55
N ALA A 82 5.54 -17.93 6.45
CA ALA A 82 6.01 -16.76 5.74
C ALA A 82 4.86 -15.96 5.10
N MET A 83 3.82 -16.64 4.63
CA MET A 83 2.59 -15.99 4.14
C MET A 83 1.86 -15.23 5.26
N ALA A 84 1.78 -15.78 6.47
CA ALA A 84 1.22 -15.10 7.63
C ALA A 84 2.04 -13.84 7.99
N ILE A 85 3.37 -13.94 8.04
CA ILE A 85 4.27 -12.79 8.30
C ILE A 85 4.08 -11.71 7.24
N ARG A 86 4.05 -12.09 5.94
CA ARG A 86 3.84 -11.14 4.83
C ARG A 86 2.49 -10.43 4.94
N THR A 87 1.45 -11.16 5.30
CA THR A 87 0.10 -10.62 5.50
C THR A 87 0.07 -9.65 6.67
N GLN A 88 0.74 -9.98 7.78
CA GLN A 88 0.85 -9.10 8.93
C GLN A 88 1.61 -7.81 8.60
N CYS A 89 2.72 -7.91 7.85
CA CYS A 89 3.46 -6.75 7.39
C CYS A 89 2.60 -5.82 6.53
N ALA A 90 1.76 -6.38 5.65
CA ALA A 90 0.84 -5.60 4.83
C ALA A 90 -0.23 -4.89 5.68
N ARG A 91 -0.77 -5.56 6.71
CA ARG A 91 -1.72 -4.93 7.65
C ARG A 91 -1.07 -3.79 8.44
N ASN A 92 0.15 -3.99 8.95
CA ASN A 92 0.87 -2.96 9.69
C ASN A 92 1.13 -1.73 8.81
N ALA A 93 1.60 -1.94 7.58
CA ALA A 93 1.79 -0.84 6.62
C ALA A 93 0.47 -0.11 6.30
N LEU A 94 -0.65 -0.83 6.18
CA LEU A 94 -1.96 -0.22 5.95
C LEU A 94 -2.42 0.62 7.15
N ASN A 95 -2.21 0.14 8.37
CA ASN A 95 -2.53 0.89 9.59
C ASN A 95 -1.72 2.19 9.67
N ASP A 96 -0.43 2.14 9.33
CA ASP A 96 0.43 3.33 9.29
C ASP A 96 0.00 4.31 8.20
N VAL A 97 -0.48 3.82 7.05
CA VAL A 97 -1.08 4.65 6.00
C VAL A 97 -2.33 5.35 6.54
N CYS A 98 -3.26 4.61 7.14
CA CYS A 98 -4.49 5.18 7.71
C CYS A 98 -4.23 6.17 8.85
N THR A 99 -3.14 6.01 9.60
CA THR A 99 -2.75 6.94 10.67
C THR A 99 -2.09 8.22 10.12
N TRP A 100 -1.48 8.13 8.93
CA TRP A 100 -0.79 9.26 8.31
C TRP A 100 -1.69 10.13 7.43
N LEU A 101 -2.69 9.53 6.77
CA LEU A 101 -3.71 10.23 5.97
C LEU A 101 -4.71 10.96 6.85
#